data_AF-A0A5J4XTL1-F1
#
_entry.id   AF-A0A5J4XTL1-F1
#
_cell.length_a   1.000
_cell.length_b   1.000
_cell.length_c   1.000
_cell.angle_alpha   90.00
_cell.angle_beta   90.00
_cell.angle_gamma   90.00
#
_symmetry.space_group_name_H-M   'P 1'
#
loop_
_entity.id
_entity.type
_entity.pdbx_description
1 polymer ?
#
loop_
_entity_poly.entity_id
_entity_poly.type
_entity_poly.pdbx_seq_one_letter_code
_entity_poly.pdbx_strand_id
1 'polypeptide(L)' 'MPPAPPPGTGYHRYMFKLYGQGQDTIQVKPFTSRTKFSPKHFADQYDLGDPLATFYFRAEAQGSVDESK' A
#
# COMPACT_ATOMS: atom_id res chain seq x y z
N MET A 1 4.50 -5.58 -7.38
CA MET A 1 5.20 -6.39 -6.36
C MET A 1 4.14 -7.12 -5.56
N PRO A 2 4.29 -8.44 -5.36
CA PRO A 2 3.41 -9.17 -4.46
C PRO A 2 3.62 -8.72 -3.00
N PRO A 3 2.64 -9.00 -2.11
CA PRO A 3 2.81 -8.90 -0.66
C PRO A 3 4.07 -9.62 -0.16
N ALA A 4 4.84 -8.96 0.69
CA ALA A 4 6.04 -9.51 1.32
C ALA A 4 6.21 -8.87 2.72
N PRO A 5 5.31 -9.16 3.67
CA PRO A 5 5.46 -8.67 5.04
C PRO A 5 6.69 -9.32 5.70
N PRO A 6 7.41 -8.65 6.62
CA PRO A 6 8.53 -9.27 7.31
C PRO A 6 8.10 -10.46 8.19
N PRO A 7 8.88 -11.56 8.29
CA PRO A 7 8.59 -12.67 9.18
C PRO A 7 8.43 -12.22 10.65
N GLY A 8 7.52 -12.87 11.38
CA GLY A 8 7.28 -12.58 12.80
C GLY A 8 6.56 -11.26 13.10
N THR A 9 6.15 -10.49 12.07
CA THR A 9 5.42 -9.22 12.26
C THR A 9 3.90 -9.36 12.15
N GLY A 10 3.40 -10.61 12.04
CA GLY A 10 1.98 -10.92 11.94
C GLY A 10 1.37 -10.52 10.60
N TYR A 11 0.04 -10.38 10.59
CA TYR A 11 -0.70 -9.94 9.41
C TYR A 11 -0.49 -8.46 9.10
N HIS A 12 0.01 -8.17 7.90
CA HIS A 12 0.02 -6.83 7.31
C HIS A 12 -1.23 -6.59 6.48
N ARG A 13 -1.70 -5.34 6.45
CA ARG A 13 -2.84 -4.91 5.63
C ARG A 13 -2.33 -4.34 4.31
N TYR A 14 -2.81 -4.90 3.21
CA TYR A 14 -2.57 -4.37 1.87
C TYR A 14 -3.83 -3.69 1.39
N MET A 15 -3.83 -2.36 1.40
CA MET A 15 -4.99 -1.53 1.06
C MET A 15 -4.86 -0.93 -0.32
N PHE A 16 -5.88 -1.12 -1.14
CA PHE A 16 -6.06 -0.50 -2.44
C PHE A 16 -7.10 0.60 -2.29
N LYS A 17 -6.76 1.80 -2.72
CA LYS A 17 -7.66 2.95 -2.76
C LYS A 17 -7.77 3.45 -4.18
N LEU A 18 -9.00 3.60 -4.66
CA LEU A 18 -9.30 4.17 -5.96
C LEU A 18 -9.78 5.60 -5.76
N TYR A 19 -9.17 6.54 -6.45
CA TYR A 19 -9.52 7.96 -6.39
C TYR A 19 -10.04 8.43 -7.74
N GLY A 20 -10.99 9.38 -7.71
CA GLY A 20 -11.38 10.10 -8.90
C GLY A 20 -10.29 11.09 -9.25
N GLN A 21 -9.57 10.85 -10.33
CA GLN A 21 -8.70 11.85 -10.94
C GLN A 21 -9.54 12.61 -11.98
N GLY A 22 -9.42 13.93 -12.04
CA GLY A 22 -10.12 14.77 -13.01
C GLY A 22 -9.72 14.47 -14.47
N GLN A 23 -9.83 15.45 -15.36
CA GLN A 23 -9.52 15.26 -16.78
C GLN A 23 -8.00 15.16 -17.07
N ASP A 24 -7.16 15.65 -16.15
CA ASP A 24 -5.72 15.78 -16.38
C ASP A 24 -4.92 14.59 -15.84
N THR A 25 -3.81 14.29 -16.52
CA THR A 25 -2.83 13.31 -16.05
C THR A 25 -2.02 13.90 -14.89
N ILE A 26 -2.02 13.24 -13.73
CA ILE A 26 -1.17 13.61 -12.60
C ILE A 26 0.27 13.22 -12.91
N GLN A 27 1.16 14.22 -12.88
CA GLN A 27 2.60 14.01 -12.96
C GLN A 27 3.17 13.71 -11.57
N VAL A 28 3.43 12.44 -11.31
CA VAL A 28 3.99 11.97 -10.04
C VAL A 28 5.51 11.99 -10.13
N LYS A 29 6.16 12.65 -9.15
CA LYS A 29 7.63 12.66 -9.08
C LYS A 29 8.15 11.23 -8.85
N PRO A 30 9.26 10.82 -9.49
CA PRO A 30 9.84 9.51 -9.24
C PRO A 30 10.16 9.32 -7.76
N PHE A 31 9.74 8.18 -7.19
CA PHE A 31 10.03 7.84 -5.80
C PHE A 31 11.36 7.07 -5.72
N THR A 32 12.25 7.47 -4.82
CA THR A 32 13.48 6.74 -4.51
C THR A 32 13.26 5.63 -3.46
N SER A 33 12.14 5.69 -2.72
CA SER A 33 11.76 4.72 -1.69
C SER A 33 10.24 4.55 -1.63
N ARG A 34 9.79 3.36 -1.19
CA ARG A 34 8.38 3.06 -0.91
C ARG A 34 8.01 3.15 0.58
N THR A 35 9.00 3.39 1.45
CA THR A 35 8.77 3.50 2.90
C THR A 35 8.11 4.83 3.26
N LYS A 36 7.34 4.84 4.36
CA LYS A 36 6.67 6.05 4.90
C LYS A 36 5.73 6.77 3.92
N PHE A 37 5.22 6.09 2.90
CA PHE A 37 4.19 6.64 2.02
C PHE A 37 2.87 6.86 2.79
N SER A 38 2.23 8.02 2.60
CA SER A 38 0.95 8.36 3.18
C SER A 38 -0.10 8.55 2.08
N PRO A 39 -1.09 7.63 1.97
CA PRO A 39 -2.18 7.77 1.00
C PRO A 39 -2.98 9.06 1.18
N LYS A 40 -3.14 9.53 2.44
CA LYS A 40 -3.82 10.79 2.72
C LYS A 40 -3.04 11.98 2.17
N HIS A 41 -1.74 12.05 2.46
CA HIS A 41 -0.91 13.16 1.97
C HIS A 41 -0.84 13.18 0.44
N PHE A 42 -0.78 11.99 -0.19
CA PHE A 42 -0.84 11.88 -1.65
C PHE A 42 -2.17 12.40 -2.21
N ALA A 43 -3.31 12.04 -1.60
CA ALA A 43 -4.61 12.54 -2.02
C ALA A 43 -4.73 14.06 -1.87
N ASP A 44 -4.26 14.60 -0.74
CA ASP A 44 -4.26 16.05 -0.47
C ASP A 44 -3.33 16.80 -1.46
N GLN A 45 -2.15 16.24 -1.80
CA GLN A 45 -1.19 16.86 -2.72
C GLN A 45 -1.73 17.01 -4.15
N TYR A 46 -2.59 16.08 -4.58
CA TYR A 46 -3.11 16.03 -5.94
C TYR A 46 -4.61 16.31 -6.03
N ASP A 47 -5.20 16.88 -4.98
CA ASP A 47 -6.61 17.26 -4.89
C ASP A 47 -7.57 16.13 -5.31
N LEU A 48 -7.28 14.91 -4.83
CA LEU A 48 -8.03 13.71 -5.20
C LEU A 48 -9.32 13.51 -4.38
N GLY A 49 -9.50 14.29 -3.30
CA GLY A 49 -10.60 14.13 -2.36
C GLY A 49 -10.63 12.75 -1.68
N ASP A 50 -11.85 12.28 -1.40
CA ASP A 50 -12.08 10.98 -0.77
C ASP A 50 -11.99 9.83 -1.78
N PRO A 51 -11.53 8.64 -1.35
CA PRO A 51 -11.46 7.48 -2.23
C PRO A 51 -12.87 7.02 -2.63
N LEU A 52 -13.08 6.80 -3.94
CA LEU A 52 -14.31 6.28 -4.51
C LEU A 52 -14.56 4.82 -4.12
N ALA A 53 -13.48 4.06 -3.96
CA ALA A 53 -13.55 2.67 -3.52
C ALA A 53 -12.30 2.30 -2.70
N THR A 54 -12.47 1.36 -1.78
CA THR A 54 -11.37 0.78 -1.02
C THR A 54 -11.55 -0.73 -0.95
N PHE A 55 -10.48 -1.46 -1.23
CA PHE A 55 -10.39 -2.90 -1.04
C PHE A 55 -9.14 -3.21 -0.22
N TYR A 56 -9.18 -4.26 0.60
CA TYR A 56 -7.98 -4.70 1.28
C TYR A 56 -7.98 -6.21 1.49
N PHE A 57 -6.78 -6.75 1.65
CA PHE A 57 -6.58 -8.09 2.20
C PHE A 57 -5.46 -8.06 3.23
N ARG A 58 -5.33 -9.16 3.95
CA ARG A 58 -4.25 -9.38 4.91
C ARG A 58 -3.33 -10.48 4.42
N ALA A 59 -2.03 -10.31 4.62
CA ALA A 59 -1.04 -11.32 4.34
C ALA A 59 -0.01 -11.34 5.48
N GLU A 60 0.54 -12.53 5.73
CA GLU A 60 1.62 -12.77 6.67
C GLU A 60 2.70 -13.57 5.92
N ALA A 61 3.96 -13.40 6.30
CA ALA A 61 5.02 -14.22 5.74
C ALA A 61 4.85 -15.64 6.27
N GLN A 62 4.96 -16.62 5.39
CA GLN A 62 5.10 -18.00 5.83
C GLN A 62 6.26 -18.05 6.82
N GLY A 63 5.99 -18.35 8.09
CA GLY A 63 7.05 -18.52 9.08
C GLY A 63 8.03 -19.56 8.56
N SER A 64 9.33 -19.32 8.74
CA SER A 64 10.29 -20.42 8.67
C SER A 64 9.80 -21.46 9.67
N VAL A 65 9.25 -22.57 9.17
CA VAL A 65 8.94 -23.73 9.99
C VAL A 65 10.29 -24.13 10.56
N ASP A 66 10.45 -24.04 11.88
CA ASP A 66 11.66 -24.50 12.54
C ASP A 66 11.69 -26.03 12.38
N GLU A 67 12.43 -26.52 11.38
CA GLU A 67 12.69 -27.95 11.14
C GLU A 67 13.71 -28.49 12.16
N SER A 68 13.42 -28.33 13.45
CA SER A 68 14.18 -28.97 14.52
C SER A 68 13.26 -29.91 15.32
N LYS A 69 13.12 -31.13 14.79
CA LYS A 69 12.68 -32.31 15.53
C LYS A 69 13.81 -33.33 15.58
#